data_AF-A0A961XYC0-F1
#
_entry.id   AF-A0A961XYC0-F1
#
_cell.length_a   1.000
_cell.length_b   1.000
_cell.length_c   1.000
_cell.angle_alpha   90.00
_cell.angle_beta   90.00
_cell.angle_gamma   90.00
#
_symmetry.space_group_name_H-M   'P 1'
#
loop_
_entity.id
_entity.type
_entity.pdbx_description
1 polymer ?
#
loop_
_entity_poly.entity_id
_entity_poly.type
_entity_poly.pdbx_seq_one_letter_code
_entity_poly.pdbx_strand_id
1 'polypeptide(L)' 'MARALAESKQAEWLKFRERPCAVLDADQVLVVRQAQRPDEEPQQLAAFPTADDATAFLNTHYPMP' A
#
# COMPACT_ATOMS: atom_id res chain seq x y z
N MET A 1 -0.36 29.84 -6.97
CA MET A 1 -1.04 28.74 -7.69
C MET A 1 -0.29 27.39 -7.63
N ALA A 2 1.00 27.34 -7.27
CA ALA A 2 1.72 26.06 -7.12
C ALA A 2 1.33 25.25 -5.86
N ARG A 3 0.99 25.92 -4.75
CA ARG A 3 0.73 25.28 -3.44
C ARG A 3 -0.53 24.43 -3.42
N ALA A 4 -1.65 24.97 -3.91
CA ALA A 4 -2.91 24.23 -3.99
C ALA A 4 -2.85 23.00 -4.91
N LEU A 5 -2.05 23.08 -5.99
CA LEU A 5 -1.82 21.93 -6.88
C LEU A 5 -0.97 20.86 -6.19
N ALA A 6 0.07 21.26 -5.46
CA ALA A 6 0.89 20.34 -4.67
C ALA A 6 0.08 19.64 -3.58
N GLU A 7 -0.76 20.37 -2.86
CA GLU A 7 -1.65 19.83 -1.81
C GLU A 7 -2.69 18.86 -2.40
N SER A 8 -3.30 19.20 -3.54
CA SER A 8 -4.24 18.29 -4.23
C SER A 8 -3.55 17.02 -4.70
N LYS A 9 -2.35 17.14 -5.29
CA LYS A 9 -1.58 15.98 -5.77
C LYS A 9 -1.11 15.09 -4.62
N GLN A 10 -0.74 15.69 -3.49
CA GLN A 10 -0.39 14.95 -2.28
C GLN A 10 -1.62 14.25 -1.66
N ALA A 11 -2.80 14.90 -1.66
CA ALA A 11 -4.02 14.28 -1.16
C ALA A 11 -4.46 13.09 -2.04
N GLU A 12 -4.38 13.22 -3.36
CA GLU A 12 -4.59 12.10 -4.29
C GLU A 12 -3.55 11.00 -4.05
N TRP A 13 -2.27 11.37 -3.93
CA TRP A 13 -1.16 10.46 -3.66
C TRP A 13 -1.36 9.61 -2.41
N LEU A 14 -1.85 10.22 -1.32
CA LEU A 14 -2.15 9.55 -0.06
C LEU A 14 -3.37 8.63 -0.18
N LYS A 15 -4.45 9.08 -0.85
CA LYS A 15 -5.65 8.24 -1.05
C LYS A 15 -5.35 6.92 -1.76
N PHE A 16 -4.52 6.96 -2.80
CA PHE A 16 -4.14 5.74 -3.53
C PHE A 16 -3.16 4.85 -2.77
N ARG A 17 -2.43 5.41 -1.79
CA ARG A 17 -1.40 4.70 -1.02
C ARG A 17 -1.81 4.36 0.40
N GLU A 18 -3.00 4.74 0.81
CA GLU A 18 -3.51 4.48 2.15
C GLU A 18 -3.55 2.97 2.45
N ARG A 19 -3.86 2.16 1.43
CA ARG A 19 -4.02 0.72 1.58
C ARG A 19 -2.78 -0.10 1.22
N PRO A 20 -2.59 -1.17 1.99
CA PRO A 20 -1.91 -2.40 1.65
C PRO A 20 -1.86 -2.74 0.17
N CYS A 21 -0.72 -2.95 -0.49
CA CYS A 21 -0.73 -3.65 -1.78
C CYS A 21 0.00 -4.99 -1.69
N ALA A 22 -0.58 -6.02 -2.32
CA ALA A 22 0.08 -7.30 -2.51
C ALA A 22 1.01 -7.22 -3.73
N VAL A 23 2.27 -7.58 -3.54
CA VAL A 23 3.31 -7.65 -4.57
C VAL A 23 3.75 -9.10 -4.70
N LEU A 24 3.78 -9.59 -5.95
CA LEU A 24 4.31 -10.92 -6.26
C LEU A 24 5.84 -10.86 -6.23
N ASP A 25 6.45 -11.64 -5.35
CA ASP A 25 7.89 -11.74 -5.17
C ASP A 25 8.33 -13.19 -5.36
N ALA A 26 8.85 -13.51 -6.55
CA ALA A 26 9.32 -14.84 -6.98
C ALA A 26 8.35 -16.01 -6.65
N ASP A 27 8.39 -16.52 -5.42
CA ASP A 27 7.65 -17.68 -4.90
C ASP A 27 6.64 -17.33 -3.80
N GLN A 28 6.50 -16.05 -3.44
CA GLN A 28 5.64 -15.58 -2.36
C GLN A 28 4.93 -14.27 -2.72
N VAL A 29 3.96 -13.89 -1.89
CA VAL A 29 3.18 -12.67 -1.99
C VAL A 29 3.49 -11.79 -0.79
N LEU A 30 4.08 -10.63 -1.06
CA LEU A 30 4.41 -9.64 -0.05
C LEU A 30 3.28 -8.64 0.09
N VAL A 31 2.78 -8.44 1.30
CA VAL A 31 1.90 -7.32 1.61
C VAL A 31 2.79 -6.15 2.01
N VAL A 32 2.86 -5.14 1.16
CA VAL A 32 3.69 -3.95 1.36
C VAL A 32 2.82 -2.71 1.51
N ARG A 33 3.19 -1.87 2.46
CA ARG A 33 2.66 -0.51 2.60
C ARG A 33 3.51 0.43 1.78
N GLN A 34 2.89 1.10 0.81
CA GLN A 34 3.60 2.09 0.02
C GLN A 34 3.98 3.30 0.86
N ALA A 35 5.10 3.92 0.48
CA ALA A 35 5.60 5.16 1.07
C ALA A 35 4.53 6.27 1.04
N GLN A 36 4.24 6.85 2.20
CA GLN A 36 3.29 7.96 2.31
C GLN A 36 3.93 9.31 1.99
N ARG A 37 5.26 9.38 2.02
CA ARG A 37 6.07 10.55 1.67
C ARG A 37 7.13 10.17 0.64
N PRO A 38 7.64 11.14 -0.14
CA PRO A 38 8.69 10.90 -1.14
C PRO A 38 9.98 10.34 -0.53
N ASP A 39 10.27 10.72 0.72
CA ASP A 39 11.46 10.32 1.47
C ASP A 39 11.26 9.05 2.32
N GLU A 40 10.06 8.48 2.34
CA GLU A 40 9.80 7.23 3.04
C GLU A 40 10.01 6.05 2.10
N GLU A 41 10.56 4.95 2.61
CA GLU A 41 10.65 3.71 1.85
C GLU A 41 9.36 2.89 2.06
N PRO A 42 8.95 2.08 1.07
CA PRO A 42 7.88 1.11 1.25
C PRO A 42 8.21 0.13 2.37
N GLN A 43 7.24 -0.14 3.23
CA GLN A 43 7.40 -1.06 4.36
C GLN A 43 6.73 -2.40 4.06
N GLN A 44 7.48 -3.49 4.12
CA GLN A 44 6.90 -4.83 4.12
C GLN A 44 6.18 -5.08 5.45
N LEU A 45 4.90 -5.42 5.37
CA LEU A 45 4.07 -5.74 6.54
C LEU A 45 4.04 -7.25 6.81
N ALA A 46 3.91 -8.04 5.75
CA ALA A 46 3.84 -9.50 5.83
C ALA A 46 4.26 -10.16 4.51
N ALA A 47 4.63 -11.42 4.59
CA ALA A 47 4.91 -12.28 3.45
C ALA A 47 4.06 -13.55 3.58
N PHE A 48 3.46 -13.97 2.47
CA PHE A 48 2.57 -15.12 2.41
C PHE A 48 2.96 -16.03 1.25
N PRO A 49 2.83 -17.36 1.38
CA PRO A 49 3.15 -18.28 0.30
C PRO A 49 2.14 -18.21 -0.85
N THR A 50 0.92 -17.71 -0.61
CA THR A 50 -0.13 -17.63 -1.62
C THR A 50 -0.81 -16.27 -1.67
N ALA A 51 -1.38 -15.93 -2.83
CA ALA A 51 -2.16 -14.71 -3.00
C ALA A 51 -3.47 -14.74 -2.20
N ASP A 52 -4.01 -15.93 -1.93
CA ASP A 52 -5.25 -16.10 -1.16
C ASP A 52 -5.01 -15.73 0.32
N ASP A 53 -3.92 -16.22 0.91
CA ASP A 53 -3.49 -15.85 2.27
C ASP A 53 -3.23 -14.35 2.41
N ALA A 54 -2.53 -13.75 1.44
CA ALA A 54 -2.29 -12.31 1.42
C ALA A 54 -3.61 -11.51 1.31
N THR A 55 -4.56 -12.00 0.52
CA THR A 55 -5.88 -11.37 0.36
C THR A 55 -6.72 -11.50 1.63
N ALA A 56 -6.70 -12.67 2.28
CA ALA A 56 -7.37 -12.89 3.56
C ALA A 56 -6.80 -11.96 4.65
N PHE A 57 -5.47 -11.79 4.70
CA PHE A 57 -4.83 -10.84 5.59
C PHE A 57 -5.26 -9.40 5.31
N LEU A 58 -5.25 -8.98 4.04
CA LEU A 58 -5.69 -7.65 3.64
C LEU A 58 -7.16 -7.39 4.01
N ASN A 59 -8.06 -8.34 3.79
CA ASN A 59 -9.48 -8.17 4.12
C ASN A 59 -9.74 -8.18 5.63
N THR A 60 -8.96 -8.93 6.41
CA THR A 60 -9.11 -9.00 7.87
C THR A 60 -8.55 -7.75 8.55
N HIS A 61 -7.38 -7.28 8.14
CA HIS A 61 -6.69 -6.15 8.78
C HIS A 61 -7.02 -4.80 8.15
N TYR A 62 -7.45 -4.78 6.88
CA TYR A 62 -7.79 -3.59 6.12
C TYR A 62 -9.10 -3.82 5.35
N PRO A 63 -10.24 -4.02 6.03
CA PRO A 63 -11.53 -4.24 5.39
C PRO A 63 -11.90 -3.06 4.48
N MET A 64 -12.59 -3.33 3.36
CA MET A 64 -13.16 -2.25 2.56
C MET A 64 -14.28 -1.57 3.34
N PRO A 65 -14.36 -0.23 3.34
CA PRO A 65 -15.53 0.49 3.85
C PRO A 65 -16.78 0.20 3.00
#